data_AF-A0A6A4RR13-F1
#
_entry.id   AF-A0A6A4RR13-F1
#
_cell.length_a   1.000
_cell.length_b   1.000
_cell.length_c   1.000
_cell.angle_alpha   90.00
_cell.angle_beta   90.00
_cell.angle_gamma   90.00
#
_symmetry.space_group_name_H-M   'P 1'
#
loop_
_entity.id
_entity.type
_entity.pdbx_description
1 polymer ?
#
loop_
_entity_poly.entity_id
_entity_poly.type
_entity_poly.pdbx_seq_one_letter_code
_entity_poly.pdbx_strand_id
1 'polypeptide(L)'
;MLHLRKGDFVWVDSGDGVPIGAEVKVTDTGQLQLIDDGGKEHKINKKTEGSIRPMHPSSVKGVDDMIRLGDLNEAGLLRNLLVRHKEGIIYLSSVRIEL
;
A
#
# COMPACT_ATOMS: atom_id res chain seq x y z
N MET A 1 16.63 10.78 3.72
CA MET A 1 15.50 11.48 3.09
C MET A 1 14.85 10.47 2.14
N LEU A 2 13.56 10.21 2.28
CA LEU A 2 12.85 9.31 1.36
C LEU A 2 12.76 10.02 0.00
N HIS A 3 13.26 9.40 -1.07
CA HIS A 3 13.25 10.00 -2.40
C HIS A 3 12.13 9.36 -3.21
N LEU A 4 10.96 10.01 -3.22
CA LEU A 4 9.76 9.54 -3.93
C LEU A 4 9.85 9.83 -5.42
N ARG A 5 9.45 8.85 -6.24
CA ARG A 5 9.40 8.93 -7.70
C ARG A 5 8.02 8.51 -8.20
N LYS A 6 7.65 9.00 -9.38
CA LYS A 6 6.43 8.56 -10.07
C LYS A 6 6.41 7.03 -10.19
N GLY A 7 5.32 6.40 -9.78
CA GLY A 7 5.14 4.95 -9.80
C GLY A 7 5.60 4.23 -8.53
N ASP A 8 6.18 4.94 -7.55
CA ASP A 8 6.44 4.36 -6.24
C ASP A 8 5.12 4.10 -5.52
N PHE A 9 5.11 3.04 -4.71
CA PHE A 9 4.00 2.69 -3.85
C PHE A 9 4.40 2.87 -2.39
N VAL A 10 3.52 3.51 -1.63
CA VAL A 10 3.79 3.93 -0.26
C VAL A 10 2.60 3.68 0.65
N TRP A 11 2.88 3.50 1.94
CA TRP A 11 1.92 3.56 3.02
C TRP A 11 1.73 5.00 3.47
N VAL A 12 0.48 5.42 3.60
CA VAL A 12 0.06 6.75 4.05
C VAL A 12 -0.87 6.59 5.25
N ASP A 13 -0.72 7.46 6.24
CA ASP A 13 -1.64 7.51 7.37
C ASP A 13 -3.05 7.92 6.91
N SER A 14 -4.03 7.06 7.19
CA SER A 14 -5.45 7.26 6.87
C SER A 14 -6.20 8.04 7.94
N GLY A 15 -5.64 8.17 9.16
CA GLY A 15 -6.31 8.68 10.35
C GLY A 15 -7.07 7.62 11.16
N ASP A 16 -7.27 6.42 10.59
CA ASP A 16 -8.03 5.32 11.20
C ASP A 16 -7.14 4.29 11.93
N GLY A 17 -5.83 4.59 12.05
CA GLY A 17 -4.85 3.73 12.73
C GLY A 17 -4.22 2.65 11.84
N VAL A 18 -4.82 2.34 10.68
CA VAL A 18 -4.25 1.42 9.69
C VAL A 18 -3.86 2.19 8.43
N PRO A 19 -2.55 2.24 8.06
CA PRO A 19 -2.12 2.92 6.85
C PRO A 19 -2.79 2.38 5.59
N ILE A 20 -3.05 3.26 4.63
CA ILE A 20 -3.59 2.92 3.32
C ILE A 20 -2.48 2.94 2.27
N GLY A 21 -2.55 2.03 1.29
CA GLY A 21 -1.63 2.03 0.15
C GLY A 21 -1.94 3.18 -0.80
N ALA A 22 -0.91 3.80 -1.35
CA ALA A 22 -1.03 4.86 -2.34
C ALA A 22 0.08 4.80 -3.39
N GLU A 23 -0.23 5.24 -4.61
CA GLU A 23 0.73 5.40 -5.69
C GLU A 23 1.16 6.87 -5.82
N VAL A 24 2.46 7.09 -5.98
CA VAL A 24 3.03 8.40 -6.31
C VAL A 24 2.74 8.71 -7.78
N LYS A 25 1.93 9.74 -8.02
CA LYS A 25 1.66 10.32 -9.34
C LYS A 25 2.29 11.70 -9.46
N VAL A 26 2.32 12.19 -10.69
CA VAL A 26 2.76 13.56 -11.01
C VAL A 26 1.58 14.26 -11.66
N THR A 27 1.24 15.46 -11.17
CA THR A 27 0.21 16.33 -11.75
C THR A 27 0.65 16.88 -13.10
N ASP A 28 -0.28 17.47 -13.85
CA ASP A 28 0.04 18.19 -15.10
C ASP A 28 1.01 19.36 -14.88
N THR A 29 1.07 19.90 -13.66
CA THR A 29 2.00 20.96 -13.24
C THR A 29 3.37 20.43 -12.79
N GLY A 30 3.60 19.12 -12.84
CA GLY A 30 4.88 18.50 -12.47
C GLY A 30 5.06 18.26 -10.96
N GLN A 31 4.03 18.43 -10.14
CA GLN A 31 4.10 18.22 -8.70
C GLN A 31 3.78 16.76 -8.34
N LEU A 32 4.48 16.22 -7.34
CA LEU A 32 4.18 14.90 -6.81
C LEU A 32 2.89 14.94 -5.99
N GLN A 33 2.04 13.92 -6.18
CA GLN A 33 0.84 13.68 -5.40
C GLN A 33 0.67 12.19 -5.14
N LEU A 34 -0.12 11.84 -4.14
CA LEU A 34 -0.44 10.45 -3.81
C LEU A 34 -1.89 10.18 -4.17
N ILE A 35 -2.15 9.04 -4.80
CA ILE A 35 -3.51 8.52 -5.03
C ILE A 35 -3.63 7.22 -4.26
N ASP A 36 -4.51 7.18 -3.26
CA ASP A 36 -4.70 5.98 -2.44
C ASP A 36 -5.49 4.88 -3.16
N ASP A 37 -5.48 3.67 -2.60
CA ASP A 37 -6.19 2.50 -3.16
C ASP A 37 -7.73 2.69 -3.23
N GLY A 38 -8.28 3.69 -2.52
CA GLY A 38 -9.67 4.14 -2.59
C GLY A 38 -9.93 5.22 -3.65
N GLY A 39 -8.89 5.68 -4.35
CA GLY A 39 -8.95 6.71 -5.39
C GLY A 39 -8.90 8.14 -4.87
N LYS A 40 -8.66 8.35 -3.58
CA LYS A 40 -8.59 9.69 -2.99
C LYS A 40 -7.18 10.27 -3.13
N GLU A 41 -7.13 11.55 -3.45
CA GLU A 41 -5.88 12.30 -3.60
C GLU A 41 -5.37 12.80 -2.24
N HIS A 42 -4.07 12.65 -2.01
CA HIS A 42 -3.37 13.19 -0.85
C HIS A 42 -2.20 14.07 -1.30
N LYS A 43 -2.17 15.30 -0.78
CA LYS A 43 -1.07 16.24 -1.01
C LYS A 43 0.12 15.88 -0.12
N ILE A 44 1.30 15.82 -0.73
CA ILE A 44 2.55 15.67 0.02
C ILE A 44 2.93 17.05 0.56
N ASN A 45 3.02 17.16 1.88
CA ASN A 45 3.49 18.38 2.56
C ASN A 45 4.56 18.00 3.59
N LYS A 46 5.32 18.97 4.09
CA LYS A 46 6.42 18.72 5.04
C LYS A 46 6.01 17.98 6.33
N LYS A 47 4.73 18.06 6.73
CA LYS A 47 4.23 17.35 7.91
C LYS A 47 3.92 15.88 7.59
N THR A 48 3.37 15.60 6.42
CA THR A 48 3.01 14.24 6.00
C THR A 48 4.18 13.49 5.39
N GLU A 49 5.20 14.16 4.86
CA GLU A 49 6.38 13.54 4.24
C GLU A 49 7.11 12.57 5.18
N GLY A 50 7.15 12.88 6.49
CA GLY A 50 7.78 12.02 7.50
C GLY A 50 6.99 10.77 7.88
N SER A 51 5.68 10.73 7.63
CA SER A 51 4.84 9.57 7.91
C SER A 51 4.72 8.60 6.73
N ILE A 52 5.13 9.03 5.52
CA ILE A 52 5.14 8.18 4.33
C ILE A 52 6.21 7.09 4.48
N ARG A 53 5.82 5.84 4.26
CA ARG A 53 6.73 4.68 4.25
C ARG A 53 6.68 3.99 2.89
N PRO A 54 7.81 3.56 2.31
CA PRO A 54 7.78 2.75 1.10
C PRO A 54 7.07 1.42 1.38
N MET A 55 6.31 0.92 0.40
CA MET A 55 5.75 -0.43 0.48
C MET A 55 6.77 -1.48 0.10
N HIS A 56 6.71 -2.65 0.74
CA HIS A 56 7.44 -3.80 0.26
C HIS A 56 6.87 -4.27 -1.10
N PRO A 57 7.69 -4.70 -2.09
CA PRO A 57 7.20 -5.10 -3.41
C PRO A 57 6.13 -6.20 -3.40
N SER A 58 6.18 -7.12 -2.43
CA SER A 58 5.13 -8.15 -2.29
C SER A 58 3.79 -7.59 -1.79
N SER A 59 3.80 -6.51 -1.01
CA SER A 59 2.58 -5.79 -0.61
C SER A 59 1.99 -4.97 -1.77
N VAL A 60 2.84 -4.54 -2.72
CA VAL A 60 2.41 -3.81 -3.94
C VAL A 60 1.69 -4.75 -4.89
N LYS A 61 2.31 -5.90 -5.19
CA LYS A 61 1.80 -6.88 -6.17
C LYS A 61 0.73 -7.80 -5.59
N GLY A 62 0.74 -8.00 -4.28
CA GLY A 62 0.02 -9.08 -3.63
C GLY A 62 0.76 -10.42 -3.74
N VAL A 63 0.35 -11.36 -2.91
CA VAL A 63 0.84 -12.74 -2.84
C VAL A 63 -0.32 -13.71 -2.61
N ASP A 64 -0.15 -14.93 -3.10
CA ASP A 64 -1.07 -16.04 -2.81
C ASP A 64 -0.92 -16.53 -1.37
N ASP A 65 0.32 -16.82 -0.96
CA ASP A 65 0.64 -17.26 0.39
C ASP A 65 1.01 -16.06 1.27
N MET A 66 0.12 -15.71 2.19
CA MET A 66 0.22 -14.48 2.98
C MET A 66 1.40 -14.45 3.94
N ILE A 67 2.01 -15.59 4.30
CA ILE A 67 3.25 -15.59 5.09
C ILE A 67 4.44 -15.01 4.31
N ARG A 68 4.31 -14.87 2.99
CA ARG A 68 5.33 -14.27 2.11
C ARG A 68 5.17 -12.75 1.94
N LEU A 69 4.19 -12.13 2.62
CA LEU A 69 4.08 -10.68 2.68
C LEU A 69 5.31 -10.10 3.40
N GLY A 70 5.95 -9.11 2.77
CA GLY A 70 7.07 -8.42 3.39
C GLY A 70 6.60 -7.42 4.44
N ASP A 71 5.44 -6.80 4.21
CA ASP A 71 4.72 -6.04 5.24
C ASP A 71 3.68 -6.95 5.90
N LEU A 72 4.12 -7.89 6.75
CA LEU A 72 3.23 -8.77 7.50
C LEU A 72 2.61 -8.04 8.71
N ASN A 73 1.86 -6.98 8.41
CA ASN A 73 1.07 -6.19 9.34
C ASN A 73 -0.37 -6.07 8.82
N GLU A 74 -1.24 -5.40 9.58
CA GLU A 74 -2.65 -5.24 9.23
C GLU A 74 -2.84 -4.55 7.87
N ALA A 75 -2.10 -3.48 7.58
CA ALA A 75 -2.19 -2.76 6.30
C ALA A 75 -1.79 -3.65 5.11
N GLY A 76 -0.68 -4.39 5.23
CA GLY A 76 -0.23 -5.31 4.20
C GLY A 76 -1.21 -6.45 3.96
N LEU A 77 -1.80 -7.01 5.03
CA LEU A 77 -2.79 -8.06 4.95
C LEU A 77 -4.08 -7.57 4.25
N LEU A 78 -4.64 -6.44 4.70
CA LEU A 78 -5.85 -5.86 4.14
C LEU A 78 -5.66 -5.49 2.67
N ARG A 79 -4.52 -4.89 2.32
CA ARG A 79 -4.22 -4.54 0.93
C ARG A 79 -4.05 -5.78 0.05
N ASN A 80 -3.43 -6.85 0.57
CA ASN A 80 -3.32 -8.11 -0.16
C ASN A 80 -4.71 -8.67 -0.49
N LEU A 81 -5.63 -8.67 0.48
CA LEU A 81 -7.02 -9.07 0.28
C LEU A 81 -7.71 -8.18 -0.76
N LEU A 82 -7.50 -6.86 -0.70
CA LEU A 82 -8.06 -5.91 -1.67
C LEU A 82 -7.58 -6.19 -3.10
N VAL A 83 -6.27 -6.38 -3.30
CA VAL A 83 -5.67 -6.67 -4.62
C VAL A 83 -6.27 -7.96 -5.18
N ARG A 84 -6.28 -9.04 -4.39
CA ARG A 84 -6.83 -10.34 -4.79
C ARG A 84 -8.31 -10.26 -5.12
N HIS A 85 -9.08 -9.51 -4.32
CA HIS A 85 -10.50 -9.29 -4.58
C HIS A 85 -10.73 -8.58 -5.92
N LYS A 86 -9.94 -7.55 -6.24
CA LYS A 86 -10.00 -6.85 -7.54
C LYS A 86 -9.66 -7.78 -8.71
N GLU A 87 -8.84 -8.80 -8.50
CA GLU A 87 -8.49 -9.83 -9.48
C GLU A 87 -9.48 -11.02 -9.54
N GLY A 88 -10.53 -11.02 -8.70
CA GLY A 88 -11.50 -12.11 -8.63
C GLY A 88 -11.00 -13.36 -7.90
N ILE A 89 -9.88 -13.28 -7.19
CA ILE A 89 -9.23 -14.39 -6.49
C ILE A 89 -9.66 -14.36 -5.01
N ILE A 90 -10.81 -14.93 -4.71
CA ILE A 90 -11.43 -14.84 -3.37
C ILE A 90 -11.03 -15.99 -2.42
N TYR A 91 -10.34 -17.02 -2.92
CA TYR A 91 -9.97 -18.18 -2.11
C TYR A 91 -8.67 -17.93 -1.34
N LEU A 92 -8.78 -18.03 -0.01
CA LEU A 92 -7.68 -18.13 0.94
C LEU A 92 -7.15 -19.56 0.93
N SER A 93 -5.89 -19.77 0.52
CA SER A 93 -5.19 -20.99 0.93
C SER A 93 -4.90 -20.84 2.42
N SER A 94 -5.72 -21.48 3.25
CA SER A 94 -5.58 -21.47 4.71
C SER A 94 -4.13 -21.72 5.11
N VAL A 95 -3.58 -20.81 5.93
CA VAL A 95 -2.33 -21.06 6.65
C VAL A 95 -2.54 -22.35 7.45
N ARG A 96 -1.80 -23.41 7.11
CA ARG A 96 -1.74 -24.59 7.95
C ARG A 96 -0.80 -24.26 9.11
N ILE A 97 -1.38 -23.76 10.20
CA ILE A 97 -0.67 -23.62 11.47
C ILE A 97 -0.65 -25.01 12.09
N GLU A 98 0.46 -25.73 11.94
CA GLU A 98 0.72 -26.90 12.77
C GLU A 98 1.20 -26.39 14.15
N LEU A 99 0.38 -26.60 15.17
CA LEU A 99 0.69 -26.32 16.58
C LEU A 99 1.52 -27.45 17.19
#